data_AF-A0A397U8F9-F1
#
_entry.id   AF-A0A397U8F9-F1
#
_cell.length_a   1.000
_cell.length_b   1.000
_cell.length_c   1.000
_cell.angle_alpha   90.00
_cell.angle_beta   90.00
_cell.angle_gamma   90.00
#
_symmetry.space_group_name_H-M   'P 1'
#
loop_
_entity.id
_entity.type
_entity.pdbx_description
1 polymer ?
#
loop_
_entity_poly.entity_id
_entity_poly.type
_entity_poly.pdbx_seq_one_letter_code
_entity_poly.pdbx_strand_id
1 'polypeptide(L)'
;MKPFIPFVVVALIFSNIIAVQCLDVDLMLELCNIERKKAGVPPLSYNDDLGKVAQDHSKYMSQNDILTHDDPAGSLGTRFEKHGYSYSSAGENVAEGYDDEKSVMKGWMESPGHRANILKRSFKEAGFGKSGSYWTQDFGAGSGSGGKHSGKKVTDELSDTTDTTDKIVTKLSGKKNSKRRLEMTY
;
A
#
# COMPACT_ATOMS: atom_id res chain seq x y z
N MET A 1 -27.92 -59.97 -2.27
CA MET A 1 -27.54 -58.94 -1.27
C MET A 1 -26.19 -58.38 -1.69
N LYS A 2 -26.06 -57.07 -1.96
CA LYS A 2 -24.79 -56.42 -2.36
C LYS A 2 -24.21 -55.66 -1.16
N PRO A 3 -22.95 -55.87 -0.74
CA PRO A 3 -22.34 -55.06 0.31
C PRO A 3 -21.67 -53.80 -0.25
N PHE A 4 -22.27 -52.68 0.13
CA PHE A 4 -21.73 -51.38 0.56
C PHE A 4 -20.22 -51.09 0.33
N ILE A 5 -19.93 -50.03 -0.44
CA ILE A 5 -18.61 -49.39 -0.54
C ILE A 5 -18.62 -48.16 0.38
N PRO A 6 -17.80 -48.07 1.45
CA PRO A 6 -17.68 -46.83 2.18
C PRO A 6 -16.73 -45.89 1.43
N PHE A 7 -17.29 -44.79 0.94
CA PHE A 7 -16.55 -43.60 0.53
C PHE A 7 -15.76 -43.09 1.74
N VAL A 8 -14.43 -43.28 1.73
CA VAL A 8 -13.53 -42.52 2.60
C VAL A 8 -13.41 -41.13 1.99
N VAL A 9 -14.22 -40.21 2.49
CA VAL A 9 -14.05 -38.77 2.27
C VAL A 9 -12.82 -38.36 3.07
N VAL A 10 -11.65 -38.38 2.43
CA VAL A 10 -10.47 -37.67 2.95
C VAL A 10 -10.75 -36.19 2.75
N ALA A 11 -11.31 -35.56 3.78
CA ALA A 11 -11.42 -34.12 3.88
C ALA A 11 -9.99 -33.55 3.91
N LEU A 12 -9.50 -33.11 2.75
CA LEU A 12 -8.40 -32.17 2.67
C LEU A 12 -8.89 -30.90 3.36
N ILE A 13 -8.55 -30.75 4.63
CA ILE A 13 -8.56 -29.47 5.31
C ILE A 13 -7.57 -28.57 4.56
N PHE A 14 -8.06 -27.91 3.51
CA PHE A 14 -7.43 -26.69 3.05
C PHE A 14 -7.56 -25.73 4.22
N SER A 15 -6.54 -25.70 5.08
CA SER A 15 -6.28 -24.57 5.95
C SER A 15 -6.25 -23.36 5.03
N ASN A 16 -7.37 -22.64 4.98
CA ASN A 16 -7.39 -21.27 4.52
C ASN A 16 -6.52 -20.50 5.50
N ILE A 17 -5.21 -20.51 5.23
CA ILE A 17 -4.33 -19.47 5.72
C ILE A 17 -4.88 -18.22 5.06
N ILE A 18 -5.73 -17.49 5.78
CA ILE A 18 -6.01 -16.11 5.45
C ILE A 18 -4.65 -15.45 5.57
N ALA A 19 -3.96 -15.31 4.44
CA ALA A 19 -2.85 -14.38 4.35
C ALA A 19 -3.47 -13.06 4.79
N VAL A 20 -3.17 -12.64 6.01
CA VAL A 20 -3.32 -11.25 6.39
C VAL A 20 -2.53 -10.53 5.30
N GLN A 21 -3.22 -9.83 4.39
CA GLN A 21 -2.57 -9.01 3.38
C GLN A 21 -1.87 -7.88 4.13
N CYS A 22 -0.67 -8.22 4.59
CA CYS A 22 0.31 -7.29 5.12
C CYS A 22 0.83 -6.49 3.93
N LEU A 23 1.05 -5.21 4.20
CA LEU A 23 1.71 -4.33 3.26
C LEU A 23 3.08 -4.88 2.88
N ASP A 24 3.31 -5.06 1.58
CA ASP A 24 4.64 -5.25 1.00
C ASP A 24 5.26 -3.87 0.68
N VAL A 25 6.13 -3.41 1.56
CA VAL A 25 6.78 -2.08 1.47
C VAL A 25 7.68 -1.98 0.24
N ASP A 26 8.41 -3.04 -0.09
CA ASP A 26 9.33 -3.05 -1.23
C ASP A 26 8.54 -2.98 -2.54
N LEU A 27 7.46 -3.77 -2.67
CA LEU A 27 6.57 -3.72 -3.82
C LEU A 27 5.91 -2.35 -3.97
N MET A 28 5.41 -1.75 -2.88
CA MET A 28 4.79 -0.42 -2.94
C MET A 28 5.80 0.65 -3.39
N LEU A 29 7.02 0.62 -2.86
CA LEU A 29 8.09 1.54 -3.27
C LEU A 29 8.46 1.35 -4.75
N GLU A 30 8.56 0.10 -5.20
CA GLU A 30 8.85 -0.23 -6.60
C GLU A 30 7.77 0.32 -7.52
N LEU A 31 6.49 0.10 -7.20
CA LEU A 31 5.36 0.62 -7.96
C LEU A 31 5.40 2.16 -8.06
N CYS A 32 5.67 2.86 -6.96
CA CYS A 32 5.88 4.32 -6.98
C CYS A 32 7.02 4.71 -7.95
N ASN A 33 8.15 4.02 -7.85
CA ASN A 33 9.35 4.36 -8.61
C ASN A 33 9.25 4.01 -10.09
N ILE A 34 8.44 3.01 -10.47
CA ILE A 34 8.05 2.74 -11.86
C ILE A 34 7.31 3.95 -12.44
N GLU A 35 6.31 4.47 -11.74
CA GLU A 35 5.53 5.63 -12.21
C GLU A 35 6.38 6.90 -12.27
N ARG A 36 7.24 7.11 -11.27
CA ARG A 36 8.18 8.24 -11.25
C ARG A 36 9.21 8.17 -12.37
N LYS A 37 9.70 6.97 -12.69
CA LYS A 37 10.58 6.74 -13.85
C LYS A 37 9.87 7.07 -15.17
N LYS A 38 8.62 6.63 -15.35
CA LYS A 38 7.80 6.97 -16.54
C LYS A 38 7.62 8.49 -16.70
N ALA A 39 7.49 9.22 -15.59
CA ALA A 39 7.35 10.67 -15.59
C ALA A 39 8.69 11.44 -15.64
N GLY A 40 9.83 10.75 -15.65
CA GLY A 40 11.16 11.38 -15.66
C GLY A 40 11.45 12.19 -14.38
N VAL A 41 10.97 11.74 -13.22
CA VAL A 41 11.28 12.34 -11.92
C VAL A 41 12.13 11.39 -11.06
N PRO A 42 13.02 11.91 -10.18
CA PRO A 42 13.92 11.05 -9.40
C PRO A 42 13.16 10.02 -8.54
N PRO A 43 13.71 8.82 -8.31
CA PRO A 43 13.08 7.83 -7.44
C PRO A 43 12.99 8.33 -5.99
N LEU A 44 12.05 7.76 -5.24
CA LEU A 44 11.93 7.88 -3.79
C LEU A 44 12.74 6.78 -3.11
N SER A 45 13.28 7.07 -1.93
CA SER A 45 13.75 6.06 -0.97
C SER A 45 12.70 5.84 0.12
N TYR A 46 12.62 4.63 0.67
CA TYR A 46 11.78 4.40 1.84
C TYR A 46 12.42 5.01 3.09
N ASN A 47 11.61 5.61 3.96
CA ASN A 47 12.02 6.17 5.25
C ASN A 47 11.19 5.53 6.38
N ASP A 48 11.87 4.89 7.33
CA ASP A 48 11.22 4.17 8.43
C ASP A 48 10.37 5.06 9.35
N ASP A 49 10.67 6.34 9.48
CA ASP A 49 9.89 7.25 10.33
C ASP A 49 8.57 7.62 9.65
N LEU A 50 8.62 7.93 8.35
CA LEU A 50 7.41 8.12 7.54
C LEU A 50 6.56 6.84 7.49
N GLY A 51 7.21 5.66 7.42
CA GLY A 51 6.50 4.39 7.46
C GLY A 51 5.73 4.18 8.77
N LYS A 52 6.32 4.55 9.92
CA LYS A 52 5.63 4.51 11.21
C LYS A 52 4.43 5.47 11.24
N VAL A 53 4.60 6.70 10.74
CA VAL A 53 3.50 7.68 10.66
C VAL A 53 2.35 7.12 9.82
N ALA A 54 2.63 6.69 8.60
CA ALA A 54 1.63 6.17 7.69
C ALA A 54 0.89 4.95 8.27
N GLN A 55 1.62 4.05 8.93
CA GLN A 55 1.04 2.86 9.55
C GLN A 55 0.13 3.19 10.74
N ASP A 56 0.51 4.15 11.58
CA ASP A 56 -0.32 4.58 12.71
C ASP A 56 -1.56 5.34 12.23
N HIS A 57 -1.44 6.15 11.18
CA HIS A 57 -2.58 6.82 10.58
C HIS A 57 -3.58 5.84 9.94
N SER A 58 -3.08 4.82 9.21
CA SER A 58 -3.92 3.73 8.70
C SER A 58 -4.65 2.97 9.81
N LYS A 59 -3.99 2.70 10.95
CA LYS A 59 -4.65 2.06 12.11
C LYS A 59 -5.74 2.97 12.68
N TYR A 60 -5.48 4.26 12.80
CA TYR A 60 -6.47 5.23 13.28
C TYR A 60 -7.72 5.24 12.38
N MET A 61 -7.54 5.38 11.06
CA MET A 61 -8.65 5.32 10.10
C MET A 61 -9.43 4.01 10.21
N SER A 62 -8.72 2.88 10.30
CA SER A 62 -9.31 1.55 10.44
C SER A 62 -10.07 1.33 11.74
N GLN A 63 -9.64 1.93 12.85
CA GLN A 63 -10.29 1.79 14.16
C GLN A 63 -11.55 2.66 14.27
N ASN A 64 -11.62 3.73 13.48
CA ASN A 64 -12.69 4.73 13.55
C ASN A 64 -13.63 4.69 12.33
N ASP A 65 -13.39 3.77 11.38
CA ASP A 65 -14.18 3.61 10.14
C ASP A 65 -14.32 4.93 9.35
N ILE A 66 -13.21 5.65 9.22
CA ILE A 66 -13.17 6.99 8.61
C ILE A 66 -11.93 7.14 7.72
N LEU A 67 -12.14 7.64 6.50
CA LEU A 67 -11.08 8.13 5.63
C LEU A 67 -10.93 9.63 5.89
N THR A 68 -9.74 10.06 6.28
CA THR A 68 -9.44 11.44 6.72
C THR A 68 -7.94 11.70 6.60
N HIS A 69 -7.55 12.97 6.58
CA HIS A 69 -6.16 13.43 6.68
C HIS A 69 -5.77 13.85 8.10
N ASP A 70 -6.73 13.98 9.00
CA ASP A 70 -6.51 14.41 10.38
C ASP A 70 -6.75 13.26 11.36
N ASP A 71 -5.92 13.19 12.39
CA ASP A 71 -6.12 12.31 13.54
C ASP A 71 -5.86 13.06 14.87
N PRO A 72 -6.07 12.44 16.04
CA PRO A 72 -5.86 13.11 17.32
C PRO A 72 -4.42 13.57 17.58
N ALA A 73 -3.43 13.05 16.86
CA ALA A 73 -2.06 13.58 16.91
C ALA A 73 -1.92 14.89 16.12
N GLY A 74 -2.86 15.19 15.22
CA GLY A 74 -3.00 16.45 14.51
C GLY A 74 -2.88 16.30 13.00
N SER A 75 -2.52 17.41 12.35
CA SER A 75 -2.20 17.47 10.93
C SER A 75 -1.02 16.57 10.55
N LEU A 76 -0.86 16.28 9.26
CA LEU A 76 0.28 15.55 8.71
C LEU A 76 1.64 16.04 9.24
N GLY A 77 1.85 17.36 9.26
CA GLY A 77 3.09 17.96 9.76
C GLY A 77 3.36 17.65 11.23
N THR A 78 2.32 17.76 12.06
CA THR A 78 2.39 17.40 13.49
C THR A 78 2.70 15.93 13.69
N ARG A 79 2.13 15.05 12.85
CA ARG A 79 2.45 13.61 12.87
C ARG A 79 3.91 13.35 12.50
N PHE A 80 4.43 14.01 11.47
CA PHE A 80 5.83 13.90 11.07
C PHE A 80 6.78 14.29 12.20
N GLU A 81 6.55 15.46 12.81
CA GLU A 81 7.36 15.97 13.92
C GLU A 81 7.34 15.04 15.14
N LYS A 82 6.16 14.49 15.48
CA LYS A 82 6.01 13.53 16.59
C LYS A 82 6.83 12.25 16.39
N HIS A 83 7.06 11.84 15.15
CA HIS A 83 7.90 10.70 14.79
C HIS A 83 9.36 11.11 14.49
N GLY A 84 9.77 12.34 14.83
CA GLY A 84 11.14 12.82 14.67
C GLY A 84 11.53 13.14 13.23
N TYR A 85 10.57 13.26 12.32
CA TYR A 85 10.82 13.59 10.93
C TYR A 85 10.70 15.10 10.71
N SER A 86 11.84 15.75 10.46
CA SER A 86 11.88 17.17 10.07
C SER A 86 11.74 17.29 8.56
N TYR A 87 10.85 18.17 8.07
CA TYR A 87 10.50 18.24 6.66
C TYR A 87 10.56 19.67 6.09
N SER A 88 10.92 19.76 4.81
CA SER A 88 10.80 20.99 3.99
C SER A 88 9.61 20.91 3.01
N SER A 89 9.14 19.70 2.75
CA SER A 89 7.88 19.43 2.07
C SER A 89 7.31 18.11 2.58
N ALA A 90 6.00 18.05 2.70
CA ALA A 90 5.22 16.89 3.10
C ALA A 90 4.07 16.69 2.10
N GLY A 91 3.49 15.50 2.05
CA GLY A 91 2.27 15.22 1.30
C GLY A 91 1.76 13.84 1.68
N GLU A 92 0.46 13.62 1.51
CA GLU A 92 -0.18 12.36 1.91
C GLU A 92 -1.23 11.96 0.87
N ASN A 93 -1.26 10.67 0.57
CA ASN A 93 -2.34 10.00 -0.13
C ASN A 93 -2.95 8.97 0.82
N VAL A 94 -4.27 8.98 0.97
CA VAL A 94 -5.02 7.94 1.69
C VAL A 94 -6.03 7.27 0.78
N ALA A 95 -6.33 6.01 1.05
CA ALA A 95 -7.31 5.24 0.29
C ALA A 95 -8.05 4.24 1.16
N GLU A 96 -9.26 3.89 0.74
CA GLU A 96 -10.10 2.88 1.36
C GLU A 96 -10.68 1.93 0.31
N GLY A 97 -10.71 0.63 0.62
CA GLY A 97 -11.43 -0.39 -0.16
C GLY A 97 -10.62 -1.03 -1.29
N TYR A 98 -9.30 -0.96 -1.19
CA TYR A 98 -8.37 -1.62 -2.10
C TYR A 98 -7.74 -2.85 -1.42
N ASP A 99 -7.65 -3.96 -2.15
CA ASP A 99 -7.27 -5.25 -1.58
C ASP A 99 -5.74 -5.43 -1.51
N ASP A 100 -5.01 -4.82 -2.45
CA ASP A 100 -3.55 -4.97 -2.61
C ASP A 100 -2.86 -3.70 -3.16
N GLU A 101 -1.51 -3.70 -3.13
CA GLU A 101 -0.63 -2.60 -3.53
C GLU A 101 -0.86 -2.18 -4.98
N LYS A 102 -1.05 -3.16 -5.88
CA LYS A 102 -1.26 -2.90 -7.31
C LYS A 102 -2.58 -2.17 -7.54
N SER A 103 -3.64 -2.61 -6.86
CA SER A 103 -4.97 -2.04 -6.99
C SER A 103 -5.05 -0.62 -6.42
N VAL A 104 -4.42 -0.35 -5.26
CA VAL A 104 -4.40 1.01 -4.68
C VAL A 104 -3.50 1.95 -5.47
N MET A 105 -2.33 1.48 -5.93
CA MET A 105 -1.46 2.28 -6.80
C MET A 105 -2.19 2.69 -8.08
N LYS A 106 -2.90 1.75 -8.71
CA LYS A 106 -3.73 2.06 -9.89
C LYS A 106 -4.76 3.13 -9.55
N GLY A 107 -5.47 3.01 -8.42
CA GLY A 107 -6.44 3.99 -7.97
C GLY A 107 -5.86 5.39 -7.77
N TRP A 108 -4.69 5.50 -7.12
CA TRP A 108 -4.01 6.78 -6.96
C TRP A 108 -3.54 7.37 -8.30
N MET A 109 -3.01 6.56 -9.21
CA MET A 109 -2.52 7.04 -10.51
C MET A 109 -3.65 7.46 -11.47
N GLU A 110 -4.86 6.90 -11.33
CA GLU A 110 -6.05 7.35 -12.05
C GLU A 110 -6.65 8.64 -11.47
N SER A 111 -6.25 9.05 -10.27
CA SER A 111 -6.74 10.28 -9.63
C SER A 111 -5.74 11.44 -9.77
N PRO A 112 -6.09 12.57 -10.41
CA PRO A 112 -5.15 13.66 -10.68
C PRO A 112 -4.40 14.22 -9.46
N GLY A 113 -5.08 14.40 -8.32
CA GLY A 113 -4.47 14.91 -7.09
C GLY A 113 -3.44 13.94 -6.48
N HIS A 114 -3.83 12.68 -6.32
CA HIS A 114 -2.96 11.64 -5.77
C HIS A 114 -1.75 11.36 -6.68
N ARG A 115 -1.98 11.33 -8.00
CA ARG A 115 -0.93 11.25 -9.00
C ARG A 115 0.04 12.44 -8.89
N ALA A 116 -0.46 13.66 -8.67
CA ALA A 116 0.39 14.82 -8.50
C ALA A 116 1.34 14.68 -7.31
N ASN A 117 0.87 14.11 -6.18
CA ASN A 117 1.72 13.78 -5.03
C ASN A 117 2.79 12.73 -5.39
N ILE A 118 2.40 11.58 -5.98
CA ILE A 118 3.34 10.52 -6.37
C ILE A 118 4.45 11.04 -7.30
N LEU A 119 4.11 11.96 -8.20
CA LEU A 119 5.04 12.49 -9.21
C LEU A 119 5.73 13.81 -8.80
N LYS A 120 5.47 14.33 -7.60
CA LYS A 120 6.06 15.61 -7.14
C LYS A 120 7.59 15.45 -7.03
N ARG A 121 8.32 16.28 -7.79
CA ARG A 121 9.80 16.24 -7.88
C ARG A 121 10.51 16.61 -6.58
N SER A 122 9.86 17.42 -5.73
CA SER A 122 10.44 17.87 -4.46
C SER A 122 10.58 16.72 -3.47
N PHE A 123 9.64 15.76 -3.46
CA PHE A 123 9.70 14.60 -2.59
C PHE A 123 10.88 13.68 -2.93
N LYS A 124 11.54 13.21 -1.88
CA LYS A 124 12.72 12.33 -1.91
C LYS A 124 12.48 11.01 -1.20
N GLU A 125 11.55 11.01 -0.25
CA GLU A 125 11.30 9.90 0.64
C GLU A 125 9.81 9.58 0.70
N ALA A 126 9.50 8.32 0.98
CA ALA A 126 8.13 7.89 1.25
C ALA A 126 8.05 6.87 2.39
N GLY A 127 6.90 6.84 3.04
CA GLY A 127 6.46 5.82 3.98
C GLY A 127 5.09 5.29 3.60
N PHE A 128 4.79 4.04 3.96
CA PHE A 128 3.55 3.39 3.59
C PHE A 128 2.94 2.69 4.81
N GLY A 129 1.62 2.69 4.88
CA GLY A 129 0.84 2.04 5.94
C GLY A 129 -0.39 1.35 5.39
N LYS A 130 -0.79 0.24 6.04
CA LYS A 130 -2.05 -0.45 5.75
C LYS A 130 -2.67 -0.99 7.04
N SER A 131 -3.96 -0.80 7.22
CA SER A 131 -4.74 -1.45 8.27
C SER A 131 -6.16 -1.70 7.79
N GLY A 132 -6.60 -2.96 7.81
CA GLY A 132 -7.89 -3.34 7.21
C GLY A 132 -7.95 -2.96 5.73
N SER A 133 -8.98 -2.19 5.36
CA SER A 133 -9.21 -1.63 4.03
C SER A 133 -8.52 -0.28 3.78
N TYR A 134 -7.84 0.29 4.79
CA TYR A 134 -7.27 1.63 4.75
C TYR A 134 -5.78 1.60 4.42
N TRP A 135 -5.37 2.55 3.58
CA TRP A 135 -4.00 2.73 3.11
C TRP A 135 -3.56 4.17 3.32
N THR A 136 -2.30 4.35 3.67
CA THR A 136 -1.64 5.66 3.76
C THR A 136 -0.31 5.61 3.01
N GLN A 137 -0.03 6.67 2.26
CA GLN A 137 1.23 6.90 1.57
C GLN A 137 1.69 8.32 1.88
N ASP A 138 2.72 8.41 2.70
CA ASP A 138 3.31 9.66 3.17
C ASP A 138 4.56 9.97 2.36
N PHE A 139 4.72 11.24 1.98
CA PHE A 139 5.85 11.74 1.24
C PHE A 139 6.58 12.82 2.00
N GLY A 140 7.90 12.86 1.84
CA GLY A 140 8.72 13.87 2.47
C GLY A 140 9.93 14.29 1.65
N ALA A 141 10.43 15.48 1.96
CA ALA A 141 11.80 15.88 1.66
C ALA A 141 12.40 16.53 2.91
N GLY A 142 13.29 15.80 3.59
CA GLY A 142 13.75 16.20 4.90
C GLY A 142 14.77 15.24 5.49
N SER A 143 14.85 15.22 6.82
CA SER A 143 15.72 14.35 7.59
C SER A 143 14.93 13.76 8.75
N GLY A 144 14.84 12.44 8.79
CA GLY A 144 14.41 11.67 9.96
C GLY A 144 15.58 10.94 10.61
N SER A 145 15.31 10.33 11.75
CA SER A 145 16.24 9.45 12.46
C SER A 145 16.24 8.01 11.94
N GLY A 146 15.18 7.64 11.20
CA GLY A 146 14.93 6.31 10.67
C GLY A 146 15.88 5.90 9.55
N GLY A 147 16.09 4.59 9.43
CA GLY A 147 16.90 4.02 8.37
C GLY A 147 16.29 4.30 7.00
N LYS A 148 17.16 4.56 6.01
CA LYS A 148 16.76 4.59 4.61
C LYS A 148 16.90 3.20 4.04
N HIS A 149 15.79 2.58 3.67
CA HIS A 149 15.86 1.37 2.86
C HIS A 149 15.89 1.80 1.39
N SER A 150 17.04 1.58 0.75
CA SER A 150 17.07 1.56 -0.72
C SER A 150 16.44 0.24 -1.11
N GLY A 151 15.23 0.28 -1.68
CA GLY A 151 14.50 -0.91 -2.09
C GLY A 151 15.43 -1.91 -2.75
N LYS A 152 15.41 -3.15 -2.25
CA LYS A 152 16.23 -4.22 -2.79
C LYS A 152 15.94 -4.30 -4.29
N LYS A 153 16.98 -4.24 -5.12
CA LYS A 153 16.86 -4.38 -6.57
C LYS A 153 16.38 -5.80 -6.87
N VAL A 154 15.06 -6.03 -6.88
CA VAL A 154 14.45 -7.29 -7.33
C VAL A 154 14.52 -7.30 -8.86
N THR A 155 15.73 -7.40 -9.39
CA THR A 155 15.94 -7.73 -10.80
C THR A 155 16.35 -9.18 -10.86
N ASP A 156 15.43 -10.02 -11.35
CA ASP A 156 15.68 -11.13 -12.30
C ASP A 156 14.87 -12.44 -12.06
N GLU A 157 13.87 -12.50 -11.17
CA GLU A 157 13.15 -13.77 -10.90
C GLU A 157 11.60 -13.73 -10.97
N LEU A 158 11.01 -12.66 -11.52
CA LEU A 158 9.54 -12.50 -11.59
C LEU A 158 8.97 -12.38 -13.02
N SER A 159 9.78 -12.61 -14.06
CA SER A 159 9.32 -12.52 -15.45
C SER A 159 8.58 -13.77 -15.96
N ASP A 160 8.54 -14.88 -15.22
CA ASP A 160 8.08 -16.19 -15.74
C ASP A 160 6.78 -16.72 -15.11
N THR A 161 6.16 -15.99 -14.18
CA THR A 161 4.91 -16.45 -13.51
C THR A 161 3.67 -15.63 -13.82
N THR A 162 3.81 -14.49 -14.50
CA THR A 162 2.72 -13.53 -14.74
C THR A 162 1.64 -14.02 -15.72
N ASP A 163 1.96 -14.93 -16.64
CA ASP A 163 0.97 -15.45 -17.62
C ASP A 163 0.02 -16.52 -17.03
N THR A 164 0.42 -17.19 -15.94
CA THR A 164 -0.42 -18.24 -15.34
C THR A 164 -1.35 -17.69 -14.25
N THR A 165 -0.93 -16.66 -13.51
CA THR A 165 -1.75 -16.03 -12.47
C THR A 165 -2.85 -15.13 -13.04
N ASP A 166 -2.64 -14.44 -14.15
CA ASP A 166 -3.66 -13.57 -14.77
C ASP A 166 -4.92 -14.33 -15.24
N LYS A 167 -4.77 -15.62 -15.60
CA LYS A 167 -5.91 -16.48 -15.98
C LYS A 167 -6.72 -16.99 -14.79
N ILE A 168 -6.12 -17.03 -13.59
CA ILE A 168 -6.81 -17.47 -12.37
C ILE A 168 -7.52 -16.28 -11.70
N VAL A 169 -6.91 -15.09 -11.69
CA VAL A 169 -7.48 -13.88 -11.07
C VAL A 169 -8.72 -13.38 -11.81
N THR A 170 -8.75 -13.52 -13.14
CA THR A 170 -9.92 -13.11 -13.95
C THR A 170 -11.20 -13.91 -13.62
N LYS A 171 -11.08 -15.10 -13.02
CA LYS A 171 -12.23 -15.95 -12.68
C LYS A 171 -12.82 -15.66 -11.28
N LEU A 172 -12.16 -14.86 -10.45
CA LEU A 172 -12.57 -14.57 -9.07
C LEU A 172 -13.02 -13.11 -8.82
N SER A 173 -12.86 -12.18 -9.78
CA SER A 173 -13.21 -10.76 -9.58
C SER A 173 -14.72 -10.43 -9.62
N GLY A 174 -15.59 -11.42 -9.41
CA GLY A 174 -17.04 -11.29 -9.48
C GLY A 174 -17.74 -10.62 -8.29
N LYS A 175 -17.04 -9.81 -7.47
CA LYS A 175 -17.68 -8.97 -6.44
C LYS A 175 -17.19 -7.53 -6.55
N LYS A 176 -18.01 -6.68 -7.18
CA LYS A 176 -17.88 -5.23 -7.02
C LYS A 176 -18.13 -4.90 -5.55
N ASN A 177 -17.07 -4.67 -4.77
CA ASN A 177 -17.20 -4.09 -3.44
C ASN A 177 -17.71 -2.65 -3.58
N SER A 178 -18.78 -2.36 -2.86
CA SER A 178 -19.43 -1.05 -2.79
C SER A 178 -18.46 -0.06 -2.11
N LYS A 179 -18.06 0.98 -2.86
CA LYS A 179 -17.27 2.17 -2.49
C LYS A 179 -15.76 1.96 -2.19
N ARG A 180 -14.94 2.10 -3.24
CA ARG A 180 -13.55 2.55 -3.09
C ARG A 180 -13.51 4.06 -2.90
N ARG A 181 -12.64 4.59 -2.03
CA ARG A 181 -12.48 6.03 -1.77
C ARG A 181 -11.00 6.42 -1.74
N LEU A 182 -10.72 7.69 -2.06
CA LEU A 182 -9.39 8.27 -2.15
C LEU A 182 -9.42 9.72 -1.62
N GLU A 183 -8.47 10.12 -0.77
CA GLU A 183 -8.26 11.51 -0.32
C GLU A 183 -6.76 11.87 -0.30
N MET A 184 -6.40 13.13 -0.60
CA MET A 184 -4.99 13.61 -0.57
C MET A 184 -4.79 15.00 0.06
N THR A 185 -3.57 15.25 0.54
CA THR A 185 -3.09 16.56 1.06
C THR A 185 -1.70 16.91 0.47
N TYR A 186 -1.39 18.21 0.36
CA TYR A 186 -0.26 18.78 -0.42
C TYR A 186 0.93 19.31 0.37
#